data_AF-A0A4R2P7E0-F1
#
_entry.id   AF-A0A4R2P7E0-F1
#
_cell.length_a   1.000
_cell.length_b   1.000
_cell.length_c   1.000
_cell.angle_alpha   90.00
_cell.angle_beta   90.00
_cell.angle_gamma   90.00
#
_symmetry.space_group_name_H-M   'P 1'
#
loop_
_entity.id
_entity.type
_entity.pdbx_description
1 polymer ?
#
loop_
_entity_poly.entity_id
_entity_poly.type
_entity_poly.pdbx_seq_one_letter_code
_entity_poly.pdbx_strand_id
1 'polypeptide(L)'
;MTDRPLEIEEMGLRTKFRIRWKLFIGCVLTMIGGPVIEWAFAGFAGFPFEQSWMTAARFAAAVIGPLQVLGGLQLFFFTYLPYKIAKKRNAGSPDLRRR
;
A
#
# COMPACT_ATOMS: atom_id res chain seq x y z
N MET A 1 5.30 33.51 5.87
CA MET A 1 6.17 32.56 5.16
C MET A 1 5.74 31.18 5.59
N THR A 2 5.20 30.36 4.70
CA THR A 2 4.91 28.96 5.00
C THR A 2 6.24 28.22 5.09
N ASP A 3 6.46 27.50 6.20
CA ASP A 3 7.64 26.68 6.41
C ASP A 3 7.60 25.48 5.44
N ARG A 4 7.96 25.72 4.18
CA ARG A 4 8.16 24.70 3.14
C ARG A 4 8.90 23.45 3.65
N PRO A 5 9.94 23.52 4.51
CA PRO A 5 10.56 22.31 5.05
C PRO A 5 9.61 21.48 5.92
N LEU A 6 8.73 22.11 6.70
CA LEU A 6 7.76 21.44 7.55
C LEU A 6 6.68 20.72 6.71
N GLU A 7 6.16 21.40 5.68
CA GLU A 7 5.20 20.83 4.74
C GLU A 7 5.76 19.58 4.02
N ILE A 8 7.04 19.62 3.63
CA ILE A 8 7.74 18.51 2.99
C ILE A 8 7.91 17.31 3.94
N GLU A 9 8.11 17.56 5.24
CA GLU A 9 8.16 16.50 6.24
C GLU A 9 6.79 15.89 6.54
N GLU A 10 5.75 16.70 6.65
CA GLU A 10 4.36 16.23 6.81
C GLU A 10 3.90 15.39 5.62
N MET A 11 4.20 15.81 4.39
CA MET A 11 3.91 15.02 3.19
C MET A 11 4.65 13.67 3.21
N GLY A 12 5.91 13.65 3.66
CA GLY A 12 6.69 12.43 3.82
C GLY A 12 6.10 11.48 4.87
N LEU A 13 5.65 12.00 6.01
CA LEU A 13 5.02 11.23 7.08
C LEU A 13 3.66 10.66 6.64
N ARG A 14 2.84 11.48 6.00
CA ARG A 14 1.53 11.08 5.44
C ARG A 14 1.68 9.99 4.40
N THR A 15 2.68 10.11 3.52
CA THR A 15 2.97 9.09 2.51
C THR A 15 3.42 7.78 3.15
N LYS A 16 4.31 7.84 4.15
CA LYS A 16 4.74 6.67 4.93
C LYS A 16 3.57 5.97 5.62
N PHE A 17 2.67 6.73 6.23
CA PHE A 17 1.46 6.21 6.87
C PHE A 17 0.55 5.53 5.83
N ARG A 18 0.27 6.20 4.71
CA ARG A 18 -0.56 5.65 3.62
C ARG A 18 -0.03 4.35 3.06
N ILE A 19 1.30 4.24 2.87
CA ILE A 19 1.94 3.00 2.43
C ILE A 19 1.68 1.88 3.44
N ARG A 20 2.00 2.11 4.71
CA ARG A 20 1.80 1.10 5.77
C ARG A 20 0.34 0.69 5.91
N TRP A 21 -0.56 1.66 5.86
CA TRP A 21 -1.99 1.42 5.95
C TRP A 21 -2.51 0.59 4.79
N LYS A 22 -2.11 0.91 3.55
CA LYS A 22 -2.46 0.14 2.36
C LYS A 22 -1.90 -1.27 2.39
N LEU A 23 -0.65 -1.43 2.79
CA LEU A 23 -0.03 -2.75 2.95
C LEU A 23 -0.75 -3.57 4.04
N PHE A 24 -1.06 -2.96 5.18
CA PHE A 24 -1.77 -3.62 6.28
C PHE A 24 -3.18 -4.08 5.86
N ILE A 25 -4.01 -3.16 5.34
CA ILE A 25 -5.35 -3.51 4.85
C ILE A 25 -5.27 -4.53 3.72
N GLY A 26 -4.32 -4.35 2.79
CA GLY A 26 -4.10 -5.27 1.70
C GLY A 26 -3.80 -6.69 2.17
N CYS A 27 -2.88 -6.85 3.14
CA CYS A 27 -2.59 -8.15 3.75
C CYS A 27 -3.81 -8.76 4.42
N VAL A 28 -4.56 -8.00 5.23
CA VAL A 28 -5.76 -8.49 5.91
C VAL A 28 -6.81 -8.96 4.90
N LEU A 29 -7.08 -8.17 3.86
CA LEU A 29 -8.05 -8.52 2.82
C LEU A 29 -7.58 -9.72 1.99
N THR A 30 -6.30 -9.82 1.64
CA THR A 30 -5.75 -10.97 0.94
C THR A 30 -5.86 -12.24 1.78
N MET A 31 -5.66 -12.18 3.10
CA MET A 31 -5.87 -13.34 3.98
C MET A 31 -7.34 -13.77 4.01
N ILE A 32 -8.28 -12.82 4.06
CA ILE A 32 -9.72 -13.10 4.02
C ILE A 32 -10.13 -13.72 2.68
N GLY A 33 -9.56 -13.23 1.58
CA GLY A 33 -9.81 -13.72 0.22
C GLY A 33 -8.97 -14.95 -0.17
N GLY A 34 -7.97 -15.32 0.63
CA GLY A 34 -7.04 -16.42 0.35
C GLY A 34 -7.71 -17.74 -0.02
N PRO A 35 -8.70 -18.21 0.75
CA PRO A 35 -9.43 -19.43 0.42
C PRO A 35 -10.11 -19.40 -0.97
N VAL A 36 -10.53 -18.23 -1.46
CA VAL A 36 -11.12 -18.08 -2.79
C VAL A 36 -10.04 -18.17 -3.88
N ILE A 37 -8.88 -17.57 -3.63
CA ILE A 37 -7.73 -17.61 -4.54
C ILE A 37 -7.19 -19.05 -4.65
N GLU A 38 -6.97 -19.72 -3.53
CA GLU A 38 -6.53 -21.12 -3.47
C GLU A 38 -7.49 -22.03 -4.22
N TRP A 39 -8.79 -21.85 -3.99
CA TRP A 39 -9.81 -22.62 -4.69
C TRP A 39 -9.83 -22.34 -6.21
N ALA A 40 -9.71 -21.07 -6.61
CA ALA A 40 -9.66 -20.69 -8.02
C ALA A 40 -8.44 -21.29 -8.75
N PHE A 41 -7.27 -21.35 -8.09
CA PHE A 41 -6.08 -21.98 -8.65
C PHE A 41 -6.12 -23.50 -8.65
N ALA A 42 -6.84 -24.11 -7.70
CA ALA A 42 -6.99 -25.57 -7.64
C ALA A 42 -7.91 -26.13 -8.74
N GLY A 43 -8.61 -25.29 -9.50
CA GLY A 43 -9.33 -25.70 -10.72
C GLY A 43 -10.55 -26.60 -10.46
N PHE A 44 -11.09 -26.59 -9.24
CA PHE A 44 -12.25 -27.41 -8.90
C PHE A 44 -13.50 -27.00 -9.68
N ALA A 45 -14.24 -27.99 -10.19
CA ALA A 45 -15.52 -27.77 -10.84
C ALA A 45 -16.64 -27.62 -9.79
N GLY A 46 -16.99 -26.39 -9.43
CA GLY A 46 -18.15 -26.09 -8.58
C GLY A 46 -17.81 -25.28 -7.34
N PHE A 47 -18.53 -24.18 -7.13
CA PHE A 47 -18.21 -23.22 -6.09
C PHE A 47 -18.50 -23.77 -4.68
N PRO A 48 -17.49 -23.90 -3.78
CA PRO A 48 -17.59 -24.67 -2.54
C PRO A 48 -18.21 -23.85 -1.39
N PHE A 49 -18.49 -22.58 -1.65
CA PHE A 49 -18.98 -21.65 -0.65
C PHE A 49 -20.48 -21.49 -0.81
N GLU A 50 -21.21 -21.56 0.31
CA GLU A 50 -22.64 -21.26 0.35
C GLU A 50 -22.90 -19.89 -0.28
N GLN A 51 -23.98 -19.78 -1.07
CA GLN A 51 -24.40 -18.51 -1.67
C GLN A 51 -24.87 -17.56 -0.56
N SER A 52 -23.93 -16.77 -0.05
CA SER A 52 -24.13 -15.85 1.06
C SER A 52 -23.36 -14.55 0.83
N TRP A 53 -23.78 -13.50 1.52
CA TRP A 53 -23.09 -12.21 1.55
C TRP A 53 -21.62 -12.34 2.00
N MET A 54 -21.34 -13.31 2.88
CA MET A 54 -19.98 -13.57 3.37
C MET A 54 -19.06 -14.09 2.25
N THR A 55 -19.61 -14.85 1.32
CA THR A 55 -18.90 -15.38 0.16
C THR A 55 -18.59 -14.29 -0.86
N ALA A 56 -19.54 -13.38 -1.10
CA ALA A 56 -19.31 -12.20 -1.93
C ALA A 56 -18.23 -11.28 -1.33
N ALA A 57 -18.22 -11.11 0.00
CA ALA A 57 -17.20 -10.34 0.70
C ALA A 57 -15.79 -10.95 0.56
N ARG A 58 -15.67 -12.29 0.61
CA ARG A 58 -14.39 -12.99 0.38
C ARG A 58 -13.87 -12.81 -1.04
N PHE A 59 -14.74 -12.89 -2.04
CA PHE A 59 -14.36 -12.57 -3.43
C PHE A 59 -13.88 -11.13 -3.58
N ALA A 60 -14.62 -10.18 -3.03
CA ALA A 60 -14.22 -8.78 -3.05
C ALA A 60 -12.86 -8.60 -2.34
N ALA A 61 -12.63 -9.27 -1.22
CA ALA A 61 -11.35 -9.25 -0.51
C ALA A 61 -10.20 -9.88 -1.32
N ALA A 62 -10.47 -10.97 -2.05
CA ALA A 62 -9.50 -11.63 -2.93
C ALA A 62 -9.01 -10.73 -4.08
N VAL A 63 -9.85 -9.80 -4.53
CA VAL A 63 -9.49 -8.83 -5.59
C VAL A 63 -8.92 -7.56 -4.98
N ILE A 64 -9.58 -6.98 -3.98
CA ILE A 64 -9.23 -5.69 -3.39
C ILE A 64 -7.93 -5.79 -2.58
N GLY A 65 -7.69 -6.90 -1.87
CA GLY A 65 -6.48 -7.11 -1.07
C GLY A 65 -5.20 -6.92 -1.87
N PRO A 66 -4.99 -7.71 -2.95
CA PRO A 66 -3.85 -7.53 -3.85
C PRO A 66 -3.73 -6.12 -4.43
N LEU A 67 -4.85 -5.49 -4.82
CA LEU A 67 -4.85 -4.11 -5.32
C LEU A 67 -4.37 -3.09 -4.28
N GLN A 68 -4.76 -3.25 -3.00
CA GLN A 68 -4.24 -2.38 -1.94
C GLN A 68 -2.75 -2.60 -1.69
N VAL A 69 -2.27 -3.86 -1.74
CA VAL A 69 -0.83 -4.17 -1.63
C VAL A 69 -0.05 -3.52 -2.77
N LEU A 70 -0.50 -3.70 -4.02
CA LEU A 70 0.11 -3.10 -5.20
C LEU A 70 0.11 -1.57 -5.13
N GLY A 71 -1.00 -0.96 -4.72
CA GLY A 71 -1.07 0.50 -4.51
C GLY A 71 -0.14 0.99 -3.40
N GLY A 72 0.07 0.20 -2.35
CA GLY A 72 1.06 0.47 -1.29
C GLY A 72 2.49 0.42 -1.83
N LEU A 73 2.82 -0.60 -2.64
CA LEU A 73 4.12 -0.74 -3.29
C LEU A 73 4.37 0.38 -4.29
N GLN A 74 3.36 0.78 -5.08
CA GLN A 74 3.46 1.90 -6.00
C GLN A 74 3.82 3.19 -5.26
N LEU A 75 3.10 3.53 -4.19
CA LEU A 75 3.42 4.71 -3.37
C LEU A 75 4.82 4.61 -2.75
N PHE A 76 5.26 3.41 -2.36
CA PHE A 76 6.59 3.22 -1.81
C PHE A 76 7.68 3.47 -2.85
N PHE A 77 7.64 2.80 -4.01
CA PHE A 77 8.69 2.88 -5.02
C PHE A 77 8.70 4.20 -5.78
N PHE A 78 7.53 4.77 -6.10
CA PHE A 78 7.44 5.96 -6.95
C PHE A 78 7.36 7.26 -6.17
N THR A 79 6.97 7.25 -4.89
CA THR A 79 6.82 8.48 -4.11
C THR A 79 7.76 8.51 -2.91
N TYR A 80 7.71 7.52 -2.04
CA TYR A 80 8.45 7.55 -0.77
C TYR A 80 9.95 7.29 -0.93
N LEU A 81 10.33 6.33 -1.77
CA LEU A 81 11.72 5.98 -2.01
C LEU A 81 12.50 7.13 -2.67
N PRO A 82 12.01 7.78 -3.76
CA PRO A 82 12.67 8.94 -4.34
C PRO A 82 12.76 10.12 -3.35
N TYR A 83 11.69 10.38 -2.60
CA TYR A 83 11.69 11.37 -1.53
C TYR A 83 12.81 11.12 -0.50
N LYS A 84 12.94 9.88 -0.03
CA LYS A 84 13.96 9.50 0.96
C LYS A 84 15.37 9.64 0.41
N ILE A 85 15.59 9.27 -0.86
CA ILE A 85 16.88 9.42 -1.55
C ILE A 85 17.24 10.90 -1.68
N ALA A 86 16.30 11.74 -2.14
CA ALA A 86 16.51 13.18 -2.28
C ALA A 86 16.81 13.84 -0.92
N LYS A 87 16.06 13.50 0.13
CA LYS A 87 16.31 14.01 1.49
C LYS A 87 17.70 13.64 2.00
N LYS A 88 18.14 12.39 1.79
CA LYS A 88 19.50 11.95 2.18
C LYS A 88 20.59 12.68 1.39
N ARG A 89 20.41 12.88 0.08
CA ARG A 89 21.38 13.60 -0.76
C ARG A 89 21.51 15.07 -0.35
N ASN A 90 20.39 15.72 0.00
CA ASN A 90 20.38 17.12 0.43
C ASN A 90 20.88 17.33 1.86
N ALA A 91 20.78 16.32 2.74
CA ALA A 91 21.32 16.40 4.10
C ALA A 91 22.85 16.48 4.16
N GLY A 92 23.55 16.00 3.11
CA GLY A 92 25.00 16.04 3.00
C GLY A 92 25.56 17.22 2.18
N SER A 93 24.72 18.05 1.55
CA SER A 93 25.18 19.18 0.75
C SER A 93 25.22 20.46 1.61
N PRO A 94 26.42 21.04 1.88
CA PRO A 94 26.55 22.27 2.67
C PRO A 94 25.87 23.49 2.04
N ASP A 95 25.64 23.46 0.73
CA ASP A 95 25.15 24.60 -0.06
C ASP A 95 23.70 24.98 0.21
N LEU A 96 22.89 24.08 0.77
CA LEU A 96 21.47 24.35 1.08
C LEU A 96 21.23 24.81 2.53
N ARG A 97 22.25 24.83 3.39
CA ARG A 97 22.12 25.43 4.75
C ARG A 97 22.28 26.95 4.76
N ARG A 98 22.76 27.54 3.66
CA ARG A 98 23.09 28.98 3.56
C ARG A 98 22.11 29.79 2.70
N ARG A 99 21.00 29.22 2.23
CA ARG A 99 19.94 29.93 1.51
C ARG A 99 18.59 29.60 2.13
#